data_AF-A0A7S1QU33-F1
#
_entry.id   AF-A0A7S1QU33-F1
#
_cell.length_a   1.000
_cell.length_b   1.000
_cell.length_c   1.000
_cell.angle_alpha   90.00
_cell.angle_beta   90.00
_cell.angle_gamma   90.00
#
_symmetry.space_group_name_H-M   'P 1'
#
loop_
_entity.id
_entity.type
_entity.pdbx_description
1 polymer ?
#
loop_
_entity_poly.entity_id
_entity_poly.type
_entity_poly.pdbx_seq_one_letter_code
_entity_poly.pdbx_strand_id
1 'polypeptide(L)'
;DFLPELPPADVPLPEPYYFLGDSQRSVIERRPLPALAPYAAHLPGWVPHKRIAEALGFGTAGIDAAVERFGPGYVWASEFENVHSTWDVVEPPFVFRGVAFRGSEQLFQMQKQPEDTWTEDYVRRFAASTPGGAYALGRECRLRADWDTARVEAMRVALRHKFCGAAATIQNARPPTMSRAALRALLVATAGRPLVSVKHDAFWGAGAGRPSRGANKLPLLLEELREELR
;
A
#
# COMPACT_ATOMS: atom_id res chain seq x y z
N ASP A 1 -10.42 -3.10 -21.54
CA ASP A 1 -9.32 -3.62 -20.71
C ASP A 1 -9.50 -3.29 -19.22
N PHE A 2 -10.63 -2.72 -18.78
CA PHE A 2 -10.97 -2.57 -17.36
C PHE A 2 -11.61 -3.84 -16.80
N LEU A 3 -11.36 -4.17 -15.53
CA LEU A 3 -12.05 -5.24 -14.82
C LEU A 3 -12.70 -4.69 -13.54
N PRO A 4 -14.04 -4.77 -13.37
CA PRO A 4 -14.68 -4.38 -12.11
C PRO A 4 -14.26 -5.29 -10.95
N GLU A 5 -14.03 -6.57 -11.26
CA GLU A 5 -13.55 -7.60 -10.33
C GLU A 5 -12.48 -8.45 -11.03
N LEU A 6 -11.57 -9.04 -10.26
CA LEU A 6 -10.63 -10.00 -10.83
C LEU A 6 -11.36 -11.28 -11.21
N PRO A 7 -11.07 -11.89 -12.36
CA PRO A 7 -11.61 -13.20 -12.70
C PRO A 7 -11.09 -14.28 -11.74
N PRO A 8 -11.67 -15.49 -11.74
CA PRO A 8 -11.14 -16.64 -10.99
C PRO A 8 -9.64 -16.85 -11.22
N ALA A 9 -8.90 -17.34 -10.21
CA ALA A 9 -7.43 -17.41 -10.23
C ALA A 9 -6.86 -18.32 -11.33
N ASP A 10 -7.63 -19.29 -11.78
CA ASP A 10 -7.33 -20.20 -12.89
C ASP A 10 -7.51 -19.55 -14.28
N VAL A 11 -8.15 -18.38 -14.35
CA VAL A 11 -8.26 -17.58 -15.59
C VAL A 11 -7.05 -16.65 -15.68
N PRO A 12 -6.16 -16.84 -16.68
CA PRO A 12 -5.00 -15.99 -16.86
C PRO A 12 -5.42 -14.54 -17.15
N LEU A 13 -4.71 -13.59 -16.53
CA LEU A 13 -4.83 -12.19 -16.92
C LEU A 13 -3.96 -11.93 -18.17
N PRO A 14 -4.45 -11.15 -19.15
CA PRO A 14 -3.69 -10.85 -20.36
C PRO A 14 -2.47 -9.96 -20.08
N GLU A 15 -2.50 -9.20 -18.99
CA GLU A 15 -1.43 -8.30 -18.53
C GLU A 15 -1.60 -7.99 -17.04
N PRO A 16 -0.65 -7.28 -16.40
CA PRO A 16 -0.78 -6.91 -15.00
C PRO A 16 -1.82 -5.81 -14.77
N TYR A 17 -2.47 -5.88 -13.60
CA TYR A 17 -3.53 -4.95 -13.22
C TYR A 17 -3.23 -4.19 -11.93
N TYR A 18 -3.77 -2.98 -11.84
CA TYR A 18 -3.64 -2.09 -10.72
C TYR A 18 -5.04 -1.63 -10.28
N PHE A 19 -5.42 -1.88 -9.05
CA PHE A 19 -6.70 -1.44 -8.50
C PHE A 19 -6.65 0.04 -8.12
N LEU A 20 -7.66 0.78 -8.58
CA LEU A 20 -7.95 2.14 -8.18
C LEU A 20 -9.34 2.18 -7.52
N GLY A 21 -9.39 2.72 -6.31
CA GLY A 21 -10.64 2.93 -5.57
C GLY A 21 -11.40 4.19 -5.99
N ASP A 22 -12.51 4.45 -5.30
CA ASP A 22 -13.37 5.61 -5.56
C ASP A 22 -12.66 6.94 -5.39
N SER A 23 -11.76 7.06 -4.42
CA SER A 23 -11.04 8.32 -4.16
C SER A 23 -10.10 8.69 -5.30
N GLN A 24 -9.64 7.72 -6.10
CA GLN A 24 -8.77 7.98 -7.25
C GLN A 24 -9.54 8.60 -8.42
N ARG A 25 -10.87 8.43 -8.51
CA ARG A 25 -11.72 9.11 -9.49
C ARG A 25 -11.50 10.62 -9.44
N SER A 26 -11.60 11.21 -8.25
CA SER A 26 -11.41 12.66 -8.12
C SER A 26 -9.96 13.10 -8.37
N VAL A 27 -8.96 12.22 -8.20
CA VAL A 27 -7.57 12.52 -8.61
C VAL A 27 -7.47 12.60 -10.12
N ILE A 28 -8.08 11.65 -10.83
CA ILE A 28 -8.12 11.58 -12.30
C ILE A 28 -8.93 12.74 -12.90
N GLU A 29 -10.01 13.16 -12.25
CA GLU A 29 -10.83 14.27 -12.74
C GLU A 29 -10.17 15.63 -12.52
N ARG A 30 -9.46 15.82 -11.38
CA ARG A 30 -8.79 17.09 -11.06
C ARG A 30 -7.43 17.26 -11.71
N ARG A 31 -6.73 16.16 -12.02
CA ARG A 31 -5.43 16.19 -12.70
C ARG A 31 -5.62 15.72 -14.13
N PRO A 32 -5.04 16.39 -15.15
CA PRO A 32 -5.11 15.90 -16.51
C PRO A 32 -4.31 14.58 -16.61
N LEU A 33 -4.99 13.44 -16.48
CA LEU A 33 -4.44 12.09 -16.64
C LEU A 33 -5.15 11.41 -17.84
N PRO A 34 -4.82 11.77 -19.10
CA PRO A 34 -5.62 11.39 -20.26
C PRO A 34 -5.75 9.86 -20.44
N ALA A 35 -4.68 9.12 -20.16
CA ALA A 35 -4.69 7.66 -20.25
C ALA A 35 -5.57 6.98 -19.18
N LEU A 36 -6.00 7.70 -18.14
CA LEU A 36 -6.95 7.21 -17.13
C LEU A 36 -8.36 7.77 -17.23
N ALA A 37 -8.57 8.84 -18.00
CA ALA A 37 -9.88 9.47 -18.15
C ALA A 37 -10.99 8.48 -18.57
N PRO A 38 -10.76 7.50 -19.48
CA PRO A 38 -11.78 6.52 -19.83
C PRO A 38 -12.22 5.60 -18.68
N TYR A 39 -11.38 5.40 -17.66
CA TYR A 39 -11.67 4.52 -16.54
C TYR A 39 -12.34 5.23 -15.36
N ALA A 40 -12.22 6.56 -15.25
CA ALA A 40 -12.68 7.32 -14.11
C ALA A 40 -14.16 7.04 -13.78
N ALA A 41 -15.01 6.96 -14.82
CA ALA A 41 -16.44 6.68 -14.68
C ALA A 41 -16.73 5.31 -14.03
N HIS A 42 -15.84 4.34 -14.20
CA HIS A 42 -16.02 2.94 -13.83
C HIS A 42 -15.38 2.55 -12.49
N LEU A 43 -14.63 3.47 -11.84
CA LEU A 43 -14.03 3.19 -10.54
C LEU A 43 -15.09 2.95 -9.46
N PRO A 44 -14.87 2.02 -8.51
CA PRO A 44 -13.62 1.33 -8.24
C PRO A 44 -13.40 0.11 -9.15
N GLY A 45 -12.14 -0.23 -9.43
CA GLY A 45 -11.80 -1.45 -10.16
C GLY A 45 -10.36 -1.52 -10.65
N TRP A 46 -10.09 -2.53 -11.47
CA TRP A 46 -8.76 -2.90 -11.93
C TRP A 46 -8.49 -2.32 -13.31
N VAL A 47 -7.43 -1.53 -13.39
CA VAL A 47 -6.95 -0.88 -14.61
C VAL A 47 -5.63 -1.52 -15.02
N PRO A 48 -5.35 -1.70 -16.33
CA PRO A 48 -4.05 -2.20 -16.77
C PRO A 48 -2.90 -1.35 -16.24
N HIS A 49 -1.88 -1.99 -15.68
CA HIS A 49 -0.79 -1.29 -15.00
C HIS A 49 -0.02 -0.36 -15.95
N LYS A 50 0.07 -0.71 -17.24
CA LYS A 50 0.71 0.14 -18.25
C LYS A 50 -0.03 1.47 -18.48
N ARG A 51 -1.36 1.50 -18.34
CA ARG A 51 -2.16 2.73 -18.42
C ARG A 51 -1.91 3.66 -17.24
N ILE A 52 -1.71 3.07 -16.07
CA ILE A 52 -1.29 3.83 -14.87
C ILE A 52 0.07 4.47 -15.09
N ALA A 53 1.05 3.70 -15.58
CA ALA A 53 2.38 4.22 -15.87
C ALA A 53 2.33 5.35 -16.91
N GLU A 54 1.63 5.14 -18.02
CA GLU A 54 1.43 6.14 -19.09
C GLU A 54 0.84 7.45 -18.53
N ALA A 55 -0.23 7.36 -17.75
CA ALA A 55 -0.89 8.53 -17.18
C ALA A 55 -0.01 9.32 -16.22
N LEU A 56 0.85 8.62 -15.46
CA LEU A 56 1.76 9.23 -14.51
C LEU A 56 3.09 9.68 -15.17
N GLY A 57 3.24 9.52 -16.48
CA GLY A 57 4.44 9.89 -17.22
C GLY A 57 5.64 8.95 -17.01
N PHE A 58 5.38 7.72 -16.55
CA PHE A 58 6.39 6.69 -16.37
C PHE A 58 6.48 5.78 -17.60
N GLY A 59 7.69 5.30 -17.91
CA GLY A 59 7.88 4.24 -18.91
C GLY A 59 7.45 2.86 -18.40
N THR A 60 7.33 1.89 -19.30
CA THR A 60 6.88 0.52 -18.94
C THR A 60 8.01 -0.43 -18.55
N ALA A 61 9.29 -0.02 -18.63
CA ALA A 61 10.42 -0.92 -18.43
C ALA A 61 10.40 -1.64 -17.07
N GLY A 62 9.98 -0.98 -16.00
CA GLY A 62 9.82 -1.61 -14.68
C GLY A 62 8.68 -2.64 -14.64
N ILE A 63 7.57 -2.36 -15.34
CA ILE A 63 6.44 -3.28 -15.49
C ILE A 63 6.88 -4.50 -16.30
N ASP A 64 7.57 -4.30 -17.42
CA ASP A 64 8.03 -5.37 -18.30
C ASP A 64 9.05 -6.26 -17.57
N ALA A 65 9.96 -5.67 -16.79
CA ALA A 65 10.89 -6.40 -15.95
C ALA A 65 10.20 -7.18 -14.80
N ALA A 66 9.10 -6.63 -14.26
CA ALA A 66 8.28 -7.34 -13.28
C ALA A 66 7.51 -8.50 -13.92
N VAL A 67 6.98 -8.33 -15.14
CA VAL A 67 6.33 -9.42 -15.90
C VAL A 67 7.32 -10.55 -16.17
N GLU A 68 8.55 -10.25 -16.58
CA GLU A 68 9.60 -11.23 -16.82
C GLU A 68 9.90 -12.07 -15.56
N ARG A 69 9.80 -11.46 -14.37
CA ARG A 69 10.14 -12.11 -13.10
C ARG A 69 8.97 -12.79 -12.38
N PHE A 70 7.81 -12.15 -12.37
CA PHE A 70 6.64 -12.55 -11.56
C PHE A 70 5.49 -13.09 -12.42
N GLY A 71 5.62 -13.03 -13.75
CA GLY A 71 4.58 -13.41 -14.69
C GLY A 71 3.62 -12.27 -15.03
N PRO A 72 2.81 -12.42 -16.10
CA PRO A 72 1.92 -11.36 -16.58
C PRO A 72 0.69 -11.16 -15.67
N GLY A 73 0.38 -12.12 -14.79
CA GLY A 73 -0.84 -12.12 -13.98
C GLY A 73 -0.71 -11.46 -12.61
N TYR A 74 0.35 -10.70 -12.35
CA TYR A 74 0.47 -10.00 -11.07
C TYR A 74 -0.54 -8.86 -10.97
N VAL A 75 -0.89 -8.51 -9.73
CA VAL A 75 -1.77 -7.38 -9.43
C VAL A 75 -1.21 -6.51 -8.32
N TRP A 76 -1.69 -5.26 -8.24
CA TRP A 76 -1.39 -4.35 -7.15
C TRP A 76 -2.58 -3.43 -6.87
N ALA A 77 -2.63 -2.78 -5.70
CA ALA A 77 -3.70 -1.83 -5.37
C ALA A 77 -3.12 -0.58 -4.74
N SER A 78 -3.71 0.58 -5.02
CA SER A 78 -3.30 1.84 -4.40
C SER A 78 -3.39 1.79 -2.87
N GLU A 79 -4.38 1.06 -2.36
CA GLU A 79 -4.71 0.89 -0.96
C GLU A 79 -3.68 0.01 -0.22
N PHE A 80 -2.89 -0.78 -0.95
CA PHE A 80 -1.86 -1.65 -0.37
C PHE A 80 -0.55 -0.92 -0.10
N GLU A 81 -0.33 0.26 -0.71
CA GLU A 81 0.84 1.07 -0.40
C GLU A 81 0.84 1.47 1.07
N ASN A 82 2.05 1.63 1.62
CA ASN A 82 2.22 2.14 2.98
C ASN A 82 2.35 3.68 2.99
N VAL A 83 2.82 4.27 1.88
CA VAL A 83 2.90 5.72 1.69
C VAL A 83 2.15 6.10 0.42
N HIS A 84 1.19 7.00 0.55
CA HIS A 84 0.21 7.37 -0.48
C HIS A 84 0.51 8.75 -1.09
N SER A 85 1.66 8.91 -1.73
CA SER A 85 2.05 10.21 -2.34
C SER A 85 1.41 10.43 -3.72
N THR A 86 1.23 9.37 -4.49
CA THR A 86 0.65 9.43 -5.84
C THR A 86 -0.87 9.49 -5.81
N TRP A 87 -1.47 8.63 -4.99
CA TRP A 87 -2.91 8.43 -4.90
C TRP A 87 -3.47 9.03 -3.62
N ASP A 88 -4.68 9.56 -3.69
CA ASP A 88 -5.35 10.19 -2.55
C ASP A 88 -6.02 9.15 -1.65
N VAL A 89 -5.23 8.29 -0.99
CA VAL A 89 -5.72 7.25 -0.07
C VAL A 89 -5.63 7.75 1.37
N VAL A 90 -6.71 7.58 2.13
CA VAL A 90 -6.69 7.70 3.59
C VAL A 90 -7.08 6.36 4.19
N GLU A 91 -6.18 5.83 5.00
CA GLU A 91 -6.31 4.51 5.60
C GLU A 91 -7.35 4.49 6.74
N PRO A 92 -8.00 3.34 6.99
CA PRO A 92 -8.87 3.17 8.13
C PRO A 92 -8.05 3.19 9.44
N PRO A 93 -8.29 4.18 10.35
CA PRO A 93 -7.52 4.32 11.57
C PRO A 93 -7.76 3.17 12.53
N PHE A 94 -6.73 2.78 13.28
CA PHE A 94 -6.76 1.61 14.15
C PHE A 94 -6.18 1.89 15.54
N VAL A 95 -6.53 1.05 16.51
CA VAL A 95 -5.94 1.09 17.84
C VAL A 95 -4.71 0.18 17.90
N PHE A 96 -3.62 0.71 18.45
CA PHE A 96 -2.43 -0.04 18.85
C PHE A 96 -2.07 0.36 20.28
N ARG A 97 -2.04 -0.61 21.20
CA ARG A 97 -1.74 -0.41 22.63
C ARG A 97 -2.53 0.74 23.27
N GLY A 98 -3.84 0.80 22.97
CA GLY A 98 -4.74 1.83 23.50
C GLY A 98 -4.65 3.20 22.81
N VAL A 99 -3.75 3.39 21.83
CA VAL A 99 -3.59 4.64 21.09
C VAL A 99 -4.14 4.50 19.67
N ALA A 100 -4.87 5.52 19.21
CA ALA A 100 -5.44 5.60 17.87
C ALA A 100 -4.42 6.11 16.85
N PHE A 101 -4.02 5.28 15.89
CA PHE A 101 -3.13 5.62 14.79
C PHE A 101 -3.92 5.93 13.52
N ARG A 102 -3.49 6.94 12.77
CA ARG A 102 -4.08 7.33 11.49
C ARG A 102 -3.81 6.35 10.34
N GLY A 103 -2.75 5.55 10.41
CA GLY A 103 -2.35 4.63 9.36
C GLY A 103 -1.10 3.82 9.70
N SER A 104 -0.71 2.90 8.81
CA SER A 104 0.41 1.99 9.01
C SER A 104 1.76 2.71 9.04
N GLU A 105 1.94 3.78 8.26
CA GLU A 105 3.21 4.53 8.22
C GLU A 105 3.55 5.15 9.58
N GLN A 106 2.55 5.69 10.30
CA GLN A 106 2.75 6.23 11.65
C GLN A 106 3.28 5.15 12.60
N LEU A 107 2.67 3.97 12.60
CA LEU A 107 3.08 2.85 13.46
C LEU A 107 4.43 2.27 13.02
N PHE A 108 4.69 2.16 11.72
CA PHE A 108 5.97 1.67 11.20
C PHE A 108 7.13 2.60 11.59
N GLN A 109 6.97 3.92 11.41
CA GLN A 109 8.01 4.90 11.71
C GLN A 109 8.25 5.04 13.22
N MET A 110 7.20 4.94 14.05
CA MET A 110 7.33 4.92 15.51
C MET A 110 8.15 3.72 16.00
N GLN A 111 8.00 2.55 15.36
CA GLN A 111 8.71 1.33 15.76
C GLN A 111 10.21 1.34 15.45
N LYS A 112 10.71 2.38 14.76
CA LYS A 112 12.14 2.59 14.54
C LYS A 112 12.92 2.81 15.82
N GLN A 113 12.26 3.32 16.87
CA GLN A 113 12.89 3.54 18.16
C GLN A 113 12.67 2.32 19.09
N PRO A 114 13.64 1.95 19.96
CA PRO A 114 13.48 0.85 20.91
C PRO A 114 12.25 1.03 21.80
N GLU A 115 11.48 -0.04 21.95
CA GLU A 115 10.19 -0.04 22.63
C GLU A 115 10.27 0.40 24.10
N ASP A 116 11.34 -0.01 24.80
CA ASP A 116 11.63 0.35 26.18
C ASP A 116 11.88 1.86 26.39
N THR A 117 12.06 2.61 25.29
CA THR A 117 12.26 4.06 25.31
C THR A 117 11.03 4.86 24.87
N TRP A 118 9.92 4.20 24.54
CA TRP A 118 8.71 4.91 24.12
C TRP A 118 8.07 5.64 25.30
N THR A 119 7.97 6.95 25.19
CA THR A 119 7.14 7.77 26.09
C THR A 119 5.74 7.93 25.51
N GLU A 120 4.77 8.32 26.35
CA GLU A 120 3.41 8.62 25.89
C GLU A 120 3.39 9.75 24.84
N ASP A 121 4.21 10.79 25.03
CA ASP A 121 4.36 11.89 24.07
C ASP A 121 4.91 11.40 22.72
N TYR A 122 5.95 10.56 22.75
CA TYR A 122 6.52 9.96 21.55
C TYR A 122 5.46 9.23 20.74
N VAL A 123 4.72 8.33 21.38
CA VAL A 123 3.66 7.54 20.74
C VAL A 123 2.54 8.44 20.19
N ARG A 124 2.07 9.43 20.98
CA ARG A 124 1.03 10.37 20.55
C ARG A 124 1.45 11.21 19.34
N ARG A 125 2.69 11.69 19.31
CA ARG A 125 3.22 12.48 18.19
C ARG A 125 3.21 11.71 16.89
N PHE A 126 3.65 10.44 16.89
CA PHE A 126 3.55 9.59 15.71
C PHE A 126 2.10 9.32 15.32
N ALA A 127 1.28 8.87 16.28
CA ALA A 127 -0.11 8.49 16.04
C ALA A 127 -0.95 9.62 15.40
N ALA A 128 -0.70 10.88 15.79
CA ALA A 128 -1.41 12.04 15.30
C ALA A 128 -0.87 12.62 13.98
N SER A 129 0.36 12.28 13.58
CA SER A 129 1.05 12.87 12.44
C SER A 129 0.47 12.43 11.08
N THR A 130 0.71 13.23 10.04
CA THR A 130 0.51 12.79 8.64
C THR A 130 1.57 11.75 8.26
N PRO A 131 1.38 10.94 7.20
CA PRO A 131 2.40 9.98 6.77
C PRO A 131 3.78 10.63 6.53
N GLY A 132 3.80 11.80 5.88
CA GLY A 132 5.04 12.57 5.68
C GLY A 132 5.65 13.10 6.98
N GLY A 133 4.81 13.51 7.94
CA GLY A 133 5.25 13.90 9.28
C GLY A 133 5.86 12.73 10.06
N ALA A 134 5.21 11.57 10.04
CA ALA A 134 5.74 10.34 10.63
C ALA A 134 7.09 9.95 10.02
N TYR A 135 7.20 10.03 8.69
CA TYR A 135 8.46 9.77 8.00
C TYR A 135 9.58 10.70 8.47
N ALA A 136 9.31 12.01 8.59
CA ALA A 136 10.28 12.98 9.09
C ALA A 136 10.70 12.68 10.53
N LEU A 137 9.75 12.46 11.44
CA LEU A 137 10.02 12.09 12.84
C LEU A 137 10.83 10.78 12.93
N GLY A 138 10.50 9.79 12.11
CA GLY A 138 11.19 8.50 12.07
C GLY A 138 12.63 8.60 11.56
N ARG A 139 13.00 9.67 10.85
CA ARG A 139 14.39 9.94 10.46
C ARG A 139 15.20 10.60 11.58
N GLU A 140 14.55 11.25 12.52
CA GLU A 140 15.18 11.95 13.66
C GLU A 140 15.22 11.10 14.93
N CYS A 141 14.49 9.98 14.97
CA CYS A 141 14.41 9.13 16.15
C CYS A 141 15.72 8.39 16.44
N ARG A 142 15.86 7.95 17.70
CA ARG A 142 16.94 7.03 18.08
C ARG A 142 16.68 5.66 17.47
N LEU A 143 17.30 5.37 16.34
CA LEU A 143 17.10 4.11 15.63
C LEU A 143 17.53 2.90 16.49
N ARG A 144 16.73 1.83 16.44
CA ARG A 144 17.07 0.52 16.99
C ARG A 144 18.36 -0.01 16.36
N ALA A 145 19.19 -0.67 17.18
CA ALA A 145 20.42 -1.29 16.71
C ALA A 145 20.17 -2.42 15.70
N ASP A 146 19.03 -3.11 15.80
CA ASP A 146 18.62 -4.22 14.94
C ASP A 146 17.65 -3.81 13.81
N TRP A 147 17.56 -2.52 13.48
CA TRP A 147 16.51 -2.01 12.57
C TRP A 147 16.47 -2.70 11.20
N ASP A 148 17.62 -3.06 10.63
CA ASP A 148 17.68 -3.68 9.30
C ASP A 148 16.92 -5.00 9.21
N THR A 149 16.85 -5.75 10.33
CA THR A 149 16.04 -6.97 10.45
C THR A 149 14.66 -6.65 11.03
N ALA A 150 14.60 -5.83 12.08
CA ALA A 150 13.37 -5.50 12.78
C ALA A 150 12.33 -4.76 11.93
N ARG A 151 12.75 -4.04 10.87
CA ARG A 151 11.83 -3.34 9.95
C ARG A 151 10.81 -4.24 9.30
N VAL A 152 11.15 -5.51 9.04
CA VAL A 152 10.21 -6.48 8.46
C VAL A 152 9.07 -6.76 9.43
N GLU A 153 9.40 -7.00 10.70
CA GLU A 153 8.40 -7.25 11.73
C GLU A 153 7.59 -5.98 12.06
N ALA A 154 8.25 -4.83 12.13
CA ALA A 154 7.55 -3.56 12.32
C ALA A 154 6.50 -3.30 11.23
N MET A 155 6.83 -3.61 9.97
CA MET A 155 5.88 -3.51 8.86
C MET A 155 4.78 -4.58 8.96
N ARG A 156 5.12 -5.83 9.30
CA ARG A 156 4.13 -6.89 9.53
C ARG A 156 3.08 -6.48 10.56
N VAL A 157 3.52 -5.97 11.71
CA VAL A 157 2.64 -5.44 12.76
C VAL A 157 1.77 -4.30 12.21
N ALA A 158 2.36 -3.34 11.51
CA ALA A 158 1.63 -2.20 10.97
C ALA A 158 0.54 -2.62 9.94
N LEU A 159 0.87 -3.57 9.05
CA LEU A 159 -0.09 -4.13 8.09
C LEU A 159 -1.20 -4.91 8.79
N ARG A 160 -0.86 -5.75 9.78
CA ARG A 160 -1.87 -6.49 10.54
C ARG A 160 -2.88 -5.53 11.17
N HIS A 161 -2.44 -4.41 11.73
CA HIS A 161 -3.34 -3.39 12.28
C HIS A 161 -4.14 -2.64 11.20
N LYS A 162 -3.53 -2.31 10.07
CA LYS A 162 -4.22 -1.69 8.92
C LYS A 162 -5.41 -2.53 8.46
N PHE A 163 -5.22 -3.83 8.28
CA PHE A 163 -6.23 -4.75 7.74
C PHE A 163 -7.15 -5.40 8.79
N CYS A 164 -6.67 -5.58 10.03
CA CYS A 164 -7.36 -6.39 11.05
C CYS A 164 -7.53 -5.69 12.40
N GLY A 165 -6.94 -4.52 12.59
CA GLY A 165 -6.95 -3.82 13.88
C GLY A 165 -8.34 -3.37 14.30
N ALA A 166 -8.51 -3.21 15.62
CA ALA A 166 -9.71 -2.56 16.18
C ALA A 166 -9.83 -1.14 15.60
N ALA A 167 -11.03 -0.77 15.16
CA ALA A 167 -11.28 0.56 14.61
C ALA A 167 -11.04 1.64 15.68
N ALA A 168 -10.48 2.76 15.23
CA ALA A 168 -10.33 3.94 16.07
C ALA A 168 -11.16 5.10 15.50
N THR A 169 -11.58 6.00 16.37
CA THR A 169 -12.16 7.28 15.98
C THR A 169 -11.16 8.38 16.29
N ILE A 170 -10.80 9.18 15.29
CA ILE A 170 -9.90 10.31 15.45
C ILE A 170 -10.69 11.58 15.11
N GLN A 171 -10.82 12.48 16.07
CA GLN A 171 -11.49 13.75 15.86
C GLN A 171 -10.76 14.57 14.79
N ASN A 172 -11.53 15.27 13.94
CA ASN A 172 -11.03 16.11 12.86
C ASN A 172 -10.13 15.37 11.85
N ALA A 173 -10.24 14.05 11.73
CA ALA A 173 -9.61 13.28 10.68
C ALA A 173 -10.49 13.20 9.43
N ARG A 174 -9.87 13.18 8.25
CA ARG A 174 -10.57 12.84 7.02
C ARG A 174 -11.11 11.41 7.14
N PRO A 175 -12.33 11.13 6.66
CA PRO A 175 -12.82 9.75 6.60
C PRO A 175 -11.90 8.87 5.74
N PRO A 176 -11.79 7.58 6.07
CA PRO A 176 -11.02 6.65 5.25
C PRO A 176 -11.66 6.50 3.87
N THR A 177 -10.81 6.33 2.86
CA THR A 177 -11.27 6.15 1.47
C THR A 177 -11.91 4.80 1.22
N MET A 178 -11.60 3.83 2.08
CA MET A 178 -12.18 2.49 2.07
C MET A 178 -12.35 2.00 3.51
N SER A 179 -13.46 1.31 3.80
CA SER A 179 -13.66 0.66 5.11
C SER A 179 -12.64 -0.45 5.32
N ARG A 180 -12.32 -0.79 6.57
CA ARG A 180 -11.39 -1.91 6.85
C ARG A 180 -11.90 -3.25 6.31
N ALA A 181 -13.22 -3.48 6.38
CA ALA A 181 -13.83 -4.69 5.83
C ALA A 181 -13.64 -4.77 4.30
N ALA A 182 -13.85 -3.67 3.58
CA ALA A 182 -13.61 -3.60 2.14
C ALA A 182 -12.12 -3.74 1.79
N LEU A 183 -11.22 -3.13 2.59
CA LEU A 183 -9.77 -3.25 2.41
C LEU A 183 -9.30 -4.70 2.59
N ARG A 184 -9.83 -5.40 3.61
CA ARG A 184 -9.59 -6.84 3.81
C ARG A 184 -10.14 -7.66 2.65
N ALA A 185 -11.37 -7.39 2.20
CA ALA A 185 -11.97 -8.08 1.07
C ALA A 185 -11.16 -7.90 -0.21
N LEU A 186 -10.66 -6.69 -0.47
CA LEU A 186 -9.78 -6.39 -1.60
C LEU A 186 -8.49 -7.23 -1.57
N LEU A 187 -7.84 -7.35 -0.41
CA LEU A 187 -6.66 -8.21 -0.27
C LEU A 187 -6.98 -9.68 -0.55
N VAL A 188 -8.05 -10.20 0.03
CA VAL A 188 -8.49 -11.60 -0.18
C VAL A 188 -8.85 -11.87 -1.65
N ALA A 189 -9.48 -10.90 -2.34
CA ALA A 189 -9.85 -11.02 -3.75
C ALA A 189 -8.63 -11.21 -4.69
N THR A 190 -7.42 -10.87 -4.24
CA THR A 190 -6.18 -11.10 -5.01
C THR A 190 -5.64 -12.53 -4.91
N ALA A 191 -6.30 -13.42 -4.15
CA ALA A 191 -5.83 -14.78 -3.92
C ALA A 191 -5.51 -15.53 -5.23
N GLY A 192 -4.41 -16.29 -5.22
CA GLY A 192 -3.92 -17.00 -6.39
C GLY A 192 -3.18 -16.14 -7.41
N ARG A 193 -3.00 -14.83 -7.15
CA ARG A 193 -2.21 -13.92 -7.99
C ARG A 193 -1.03 -13.33 -7.21
N PRO A 194 0.15 -13.18 -7.84
CA PRO A 194 1.27 -12.47 -7.25
C PRO A 194 0.92 -11.01 -6.97
N LEU A 195 1.30 -10.50 -5.80
CA LEU A 195 1.29 -9.07 -5.50
C LEU A 195 2.65 -8.46 -5.86
N VAL A 196 2.66 -7.39 -6.64
CA VAL A 196 3.92 -6.76 -7.06
C VAL A 196 3.82 -5.23 -7.02
N SER A 197 4.65 -4.60 -6.19
CA SER A 197 4.77 -3.15 -6.09
C SER A 197 5.94 -2.68 -6.97
N VAL A 198 5.64 -2.22 -8.18
CA VAL A 198 6.66 -1.67 -9.10
C VAL A 198 6.97 -0.23 -8.72
N LYS A 199 8.08 -0.03 -8.02
CA LYS A 199 8.58 1.28 -7.58
C LYS A 199 10.11 1.26 -7.45
N HIS A 200 10.73 2.43 -7.35
CA HIS A 200 12.20 2.55 -7.22
C HIS A 200 12.77 1.94 -5.92
N ASP A 201 11.94 1.70 -4.91
CA ASP A 201 12.35 1.05 -3.66
C ASP A 201 12.79 -0.41 -3.91
N ALA A 202 14.07 -0.69 -3.67
CA ALA A 202 14.67 -2.01 -3.89
C ALA A 202 14.43 -3.01 -2.75
N PHE A 203 13.86 -2.59 -1.61
CA PHE A 203 13.55 -3.47 -0.49
C PHE A 203 12.06 -3.78 -0.41
N TRP A 204 11.23 -2.75 -0.26
CA TRP A 204 9.78 -2.90 -0.15
C TRP A 204 9.12 -3.16 -1.49
N GLY A 205 9.68 -2.65 -2.60
CA GLY A 205 9.17 -2.85 -3.95
C GLY A 205 9.99 -3.83 -4.78
N ALA A 206 9.50 -4.12 -5.99
CA ALA A 206 10.17 -4.95 -6.98
C ALA A 206 11.34 -4.24 -7.70
N GLY A 207 11.54 -2.94 -7.45
CA GLY A 207 12.43 -2.11 -8.25
C GLY A 207 11.80 -1.74 -9.60
N ALA A 208 12.17 -0.58 -10.13
CA ALA A 208 11.73 -0.10 -11.45
C ALA A 208 12.79 -0.32 -12.55
N GLY A 209 13.91 -0.98 -12.22
CA GLY A 209 15.01 -1.25 -13.15
C GLY A 209 14.83 -2.55 -13.94
N ARG A 210 15.66 -2.70 -14.99
CA ARG A 210 15.78 -3.94 -15.76
C ARG A 210 17.18 -4.55 -15.56
N PRO A 211 17.30 -5.79 -15.06
CA PRO A 211 16.23 -6.65 -14.57
C PRO A 211 15.63 -6.12 -13.26
N SER A 212 14.41 -6.54 -12.93
CA SER A 212 13.75 -6.22 -11.66
C SER A 212 14.47 -6.95 -10.52
N ARG A 213 15.21 -6.20 -9.68
CA ARG A 213 16.05 -6.75 -8.59
C ARG A 213 15.57 -6.39 -7.19
N GLY A 214 14.45 -5.69 -7.05
CA GLY A 214 13.92 -5.34 -5.73
C GLY A 214 13.39 -6.57 -4.98
N ALA A 215 13.43 -6.54 -3.66
CA ALA A 215 13.07 -7.66 -2.83
C ALA A 215 11.54 -7.88 -2.71
N ASN A 216 10.72 -6.91 -3.15
CA ASN A 216 9.26 -6.98 -3.17
C ASN A 216 8.67 -7.36 -1.80
N LYS A 217 9.32 -6.92 -0.70
CA LYS A 217 9.01 -7.40 0.65
C LYS A 217 7.62 -6.99 1.15
N LEU A 218 7.14 -5.79 0.81
CA LEU A 218 5.81 -5.34 1.23
C LEU A 218 4.71 -6.23 0.64
N PRO A 219 4.69 -6.49 -0.68
CA PRO A 219 3.77 -7.45 -1.26
C PRO A 219 3.84 -8.85 -0.66
N LEU A 220 5.04 -9.38 -0.39
CA LEU A 220 5.19 -10.70 0.25
C LEU A 220 4.52 -10.75 1.64
N LEU A 221 4.69 -9.70 2.47
CA LEU A 221 4.02 -9.62 3.76
C LEU A 221 2.49 -9.54 3.63
N LEU A 222 1.99 -8.89 2.58
CA LEU A 222 0.56 -8.84 2.28
C LEU A 222 0.03 -10.18 1.79
N GLU A 223 0.80 -10.94 1.02
CA GLU A 223 0.43 -12.31 0.61
C GLU A 223 0.38 -13.24 1.82
N GLU A 224 1.35 -13.16 2.73
CA GLU A 224 1.32 -13.91 4.00
C GLU A 224 0.07 -13.54 4.82
N LEU A 225 -0.21 -12.25 4.98
CA LEU A 225 -1.41 -11.78 5.67
C LEU A 225 -2.70 -12.22 4.94
N ARG A 226 -2.70 -12.22 3.61
CA ARG A 226 -3.83 -12.69 2.80
C ARG A 226 -4.17 -14.14 3.13
N GLU A 227 -3.17 -15.02 3.18
CA GLU A 227 -3.40 -16.43 3.51
C GLU A 227 -3.92 -16.63 4.94
N GLU A 228 -3.52 -15.79 5.90
CA GLU A 228 -4.09 -15.82 7.25
C GLU A 228 -5.56 -15.36 7.34
N LEU A 229 -6.03 -14.58 6.36
CA LEU A 229 -7.37 -13.97 6.38
C LEU A 229 -8.43 -14.78 5.63
N ARG A 230 -8.02 -15.83 4.93
CA ARG A 230 -8.87 -16.79 4.21
C ARG A 230 -9.41 -17.84 5.16
#